data_AF-A0A510UMG2-F1
#
_entry.id   AF-A0A510UMG2-F1
#
_cell.length_a   1.000
_cell.length_b   1.000
_cell.length_c   1.000
_cell.angle_alpha   90.00
_cell.angle_beta   90.00
_cell.angle_gamma   90.00
#
_symmetry.space_group_name_H-M   'P 1'
#
loop_
_entity.id
_entity.type
_entity.pdbx_description
1 polymer ?
#
loop_
_entity_poly.entity_id
_entity_poly.type
_entity_poly.pdbx_seq_one_letter_code
_entity_poly.pdbx_strand_id
1 'polypeptide(L)' 'METKLKKPTDKVTWNTTTLADFDNKNTYEKVVKSSDNRGLKIELSRLPSELYDDIINVCIG' A
#
# COMPACT_ATOMS: atom_id res chain seq x y z
N MET A 1 12.17 35.56 -2.89
CA MET A 1 13.13 34.49 -3.28
C MET A 1 12.30 33.27 -3.62
N GLU A 2 12.16 32.94 -4.90
CA GLU A 2 11.39 31.78 -5.34
C GLU A 2 12.15 30.50 -4.98
N THR A 3 11.66 29.79 -3.96
CA THR A 3 12.09 28.43 -3.63
C THR A 3 11.62 27.53 -4.76
N LYS A 4 12.48 27.34 -5.79
CA LYS A 4 12.28 26.29 -6.78
C LYS A 4 12.30 24.95 -6.04
N LEU A 5 11.12 24.38 -5.81
CA LEU A 5 10.94 23.00 -5.40
C LEU A 5 11.74 22.13 -6.38
N LYS A 6 12.92 21.66 -5.94
CA LYS A 6 13.70 20.66 -6.68
C LYS A 6 12.76 19.49 -6.91
N LYS A 7 12.39 19.24 -8.18
CA LYS A 7 11.70 18.01 -8.56
C LYS A 7 12.58 16.86 -8.09
N PRO A 8 12.11 15.94 -7.23
CA PRO A 8 12.91 14.78 -6.86
C PRO A 8 13.27 14.04 -8.15
N THR A 9 14.57 13.96 -8.43
CA THR A 9 15.13 13.26 -9.59
C THR A 9 15.18 11.75 -9.38
N ASP A 10 14.89 11.30 -8.16
CA ASP A 10 14.83 9.88 -7.84
C ASP A 10 13.52 9.28 -8.35
N LYS A 11 13.63 8.21 -9.13
CA LYS A 11 12.46 7.42 -9.54
C LYS A 11 11.76 6.94 -8.26
N VAL A 12 10.48 7.26 -8.13
CA VAL A 12 9.64 6.73 -7.05
C VAL A 12 9.63 5.20 -7.18
N THR A 13 10.18 4.54 -6.17
CA THR A 13 10.13 3.08 -6.03
C THR A 13 8.97 2.72 -5.13
N TRP A 14 8.42 1.53 -5.34
CA TRP A 14 7.29 1.02 -4.57
C TRP A 14 7.79 -0.15 -3.74
N ASN A 15 7.66 -0.01 -2.42
CA ASN A 15 8.04 -1.04 -1.46
C ASN A 15 6.79 -1.80 -1.05
N THR A 16 6.77 -3.10 -1.31
CA THR A 16 5.66 -3.99 -0.95
C THR A 16 5.94 -4.67 0.39
N THR A 17 4.97 -4.62 1.28
CA THR A 17 4.96 -5.33 2.57
C THR A 17 3.72 -6.21 2.62
N THR A 18 3.92 -7.52 2.78
CA THR A 18 2.82 -8.46 3.01
C THR A 18 2.31 -8.27 4.44
N LEU A 19 1.00 -8.14 4.62
CA LEU A 19 0.38 -7.98 5.94
C LEU A 19 0.04 -9.32 6.61
N ALA A 20 -0.28 -10.33 5.81
CA ALA A 20 -0.60 -11.67 6.29
C ALA A 20 -0.17 -12.75 5.27
N ASP A 21 0.26 -13.88 5.80
CA ASP A 21 0.54 -15.08 5.03
C ASP A 21 -0.72 -15.94 4.92
N PHE A 22 -1.01 -16.42 3.71
CA PHE A 22 -2.16 -17.28 3.42
C PHE A 22 -1.68 -18.57 2.77
N ASP A 23 -2.36 -19.69 3.05
CA ASP A 23 -2.05 -20.99 2.44
C ASP A 23 -2.24 -20.98 0.92
N ASN A 24 -3.18 -20.18 0.43
CA ASN A 24 -3.41 -20.01 -0.99
C ASN A 24 -2.53 -18.89 -1.53
N LYS A 25 -1.63 -19.23 -2.46
CA LYS A 25 -0.77 -18.26 -3.17
C LYS A 25 -1.52 -17.11 -3.87
N ASN A 26 -2.81 -17.30 -4.18
CA ASN A 26 -3.65 -16.28 -4.82
C ASN A 26 -4.46 -15.46 -3.81
N THR A 27 -4.40 -15.80 -2.52
CA THR A 27 -4.99 -15.05 -1.44
C THR A 27 -3.88 -14.23 -0.79
N TYR A 28 -4.05 -12.92 -0.76
CA TYR A 28 -3.04 -12.05 -0.18
C TYR A 28 -3.62 -10.72 0.25
N GLU A 29 -2.92 -10.13 1.20
CA GLU A 29 -3.10 -8.77 1.67
C GLU A 29 -1.72 -8.11 1.72
N LYS A 30 -1.54 -7.03 0.96
CA LYS A 30 -0.26 -6.34 0.84
C LYS A 30 -0.45 -4.84 0.86
N VAL A 31 0.47 -4.13 1.51
CA VAL A 31 0.58 -2.69 1.46
C VAL A 31 1.77 -2.33 0.58
N VAL A 32 1.55 -1.44 -0.37
CA VAL A 32 2.60 -0.90 -1.23
C VAL A 32 2.76 0.57 -0.93
N LYS A 33 3.94 0.94 -0.40
CA LYS A 33 4.27 2.32 -0.04
C LYS A 33 5.26 2.89 -1.04
N SER A 34 5.03 4.10 -1.50
CA SER A 34 6.01 4.81 -2.30
C SER A 34 7.20 5.22 -1.44
N SER A 35 8.39 5.21 -2.02
CA SER A 35 9.63 5.61 -1.33
C SER A 35 9.64 7.07 -0.87
N ASP A 36 8.84 7.93 -1.50
CA ASP A 36 8.65 9.32 -1.12
C ASP A 36 7.58 9.52 -0.01
N ASN A 37 6.97 8.43 0.48
CA ASN A 37 5.89 8.41 1.47
C ASN A 37 4.63 9.20 1.08
N ARG A 38 4.42 9.50 -0.21
CA ARG A 38 3.24 10.24 -0.69
C ARG A 38 2.18 9.36 -1.34
N GLY A 39 2.48 8.09 -1.56
CA GLY A 39 1.60 7.09 -2.16
C GLY A 39 1.47 5.88 -1.26
N LEU A 40 0.24 5.46 -1.05
CA LEU A 40 -0.13 4.22 -0.37
C LEU A 40 -1.08 3.45 -1.28
N LYS A 41 -0.82 2.17 -1.48
CA LYS A 41 -1.74 1.24 -2.16
C LYS A 41 -1.98 0.05 -1.25
N ILE A 42 -3.22 -0.42 -1.21
CA ILE A 42 -3.60 -1.65 -0.53
C ILE A 42 -4.03 -2.61 -1.63
N GLU A 43 -3.38 -3.76 -1.72
CA GLU A 43 -3.67 -4.82 -2.68
C GLU A 43 -4.25 -6.03 -1.95
N LEU A 44 -5.51 -6.32 -2.24
CA LEU A 44 -6.29 -7.39 -1.63
C LEU A 44 -6.73 -8.37 -2.71
N SER A 45 -6.57 -9.67 -2.47
CA SER A 45 -7.03 -10.70 -3.40
C SER A 45 -7.64 -11.87 -2.67
N ARG A 46 -8.85 -12.27 -3.12
CA ARG A 46 -9.57 -13.47 -2.69
C ARG A 46 -9.65 -13.61 -1.17
N LEU A 47 -9.77 -12.49 -0.46
CA LEU A 47 -10.05 -12.47 0.97
C LEU A 47 -11.54 -12.79 1.20
N PRO A 48 -11.91 -13.35 2.35
CA PRO A 48 -13.29 -13.37 2.82
C PRO A 48 -13.89 -11.95 2.84
N SER A 49 -15.17 -11.81 2.49
CA SER A 49 -15.86 -10.51 2.46
C SER A 49 -15.78 -9.77 3.81
N GLU A 50 -15.84 -10.53 4.91
CA GLU A 50 -15.77 -10.03 6.29
C GLU A 50 -14.46 -9.28 6.58
N LEU A 51 -13.34 -9.71 5.99
CA LEU A 51 -12.04 -9.08 6.17
C LEU A 51 -11.91 -7.75 5.42
N TYR A 52 -12.67 -7.52 4.35
CA TYR A 52 -12.61 -6.26 3.62
C TYR A 52 -13.15 -5.09 4.46
N ASP A 53 -14.22 -5.33 5.20
CA ASP A 53 -14.83 -4.30 6.06
C ASP A 53 -13.88 -3.93 7.21
N ASP A 54 -13.22 -4.92 7.81
CA ASP A 54 -12.21 -4.69 8.85
C ASP A 54 -11.02 -3.87 8.33
N ILE A 55 -10.51 -4.17 7.13
CA ILE A 55 -9.38 -3.45 6.53
C ILE A 55 -9.75 -1.99 6.23
N ILE A 56 -10.94 -1.75 5.69
CA ILE A 56 -11.42 -0.39 5.41
C ILE A 56 -11.54 0.40 6.72
N ASN A 57 -12.14 -0.19 7.74
CA ASN A 57 -12.36 0.46 9.03
C ASN A 57 -11.04 0.80 9.75
N VAL A 58 -10.03 -0.08 9.68
CA VAL A 58 -8.71 0.15 10.31
C VAL A 58 -7.85 1.13 9.53
N CYS A 59 -7.96 1.17 8.20
CA CYS A 59 -7.04 1.96 7.36
C CYS A 59 -7.57 3.35 6.99
N ILE A 60 -8.89 3.56 6.97
CA ILE A 60 -9.52 4.81 6.52
C ILE A 60 -10.29 5.51 7.66
N GLY A 61 -10.61 4.78 8.74
CA GLY A 61 -11.32 5.27 9.92
C GLY A 61 -10.44 6.01 10.92
#